data_AF-A0A9X1NVS0-F1
#
_entry.id   AF-A0A9X1NVS0-F1
#
_cell.length_a   1.000
_cell.length_b   1.000
_cell.length_c   1.000
_cell.angle_alpha   90.00
_cell.angle_beta   90.00
_cell.angle_gamma   90.00
#
_symmetry.space_group_name_H-M   'P 1'
#
loop_
_entity.id
_entity.type
_entity.pdbx_description
1 polymer ?
#
loop_
_entity_poly.entity_id
_entity_poly.type
_entity_poly.pdbx_seq_one_letter_code
_entity_poly.pdbx_strand_id
1 'polypeptide(L)'
;MDFRNFRGAAKRIDDLDLPRLGHLIGVGEDEIHAVLDAETNGHGFDALGRPRMLFEPHIFWRELPKGKRGEAQRLGLAYPKWRRNYPADSYPRLKQAMAIDATAALRAASWGLGQVMGFNHKLAGYDTVDEMVTAFMADEENHLKAMVEFIVSAGLDDELRRHDWRGFARGYNGPGFEKNGYDDKLAAAWRRWAKIPDTAWSPEEAAPVPVPSPAPRDRAGSAAPDLIASVSKAIGAAKGAAQGSIAGIGTPTAIAGTLKAFGWFPDLTPEQIIIGFGLVTLVVATATAAFFAFRRAYDAPANK
;
A
#
# COMPACT_ATOMS: atom_id res chain seq x y z
N MET A 1 -7.47 -21.26 7.92
CA MET A 1 -8.05 -20.32 8.90
C MET A 1 -9.57 -20.38 8.79
N ASP A 2 -10.27 -20.19 9.90
CA ASP A 2 -11.74 -20.31 9.94
C ASP A 2 -12.42 -18.94 9.94
N PHE A 3 -12.90 -18.51 8.77
CA PHE A 3 -13.66 -17.27 8.60
C PHE A 3 -15.18 -17.46 8.81
N ARG A 4 -15.65 -18.52 9.50
CA ARG A 4 -17.09 -18.81 9.66
C ARG A 4 -17.88 -17.62 10.21
N ASN A 5 -17.31 -16.85 11.13
CA ASN A 5 -17.98 -15.74 11.81
C ASN A 5 -17.18 -14.42 11.84
N PHE A 6 -15.93 -14.39 11.38
CA PHE A 6 -15.08 -13.18 11.38
C PHE A 6 -14.91 -12.54 12.75
N ARG A 7 -14.85 -13.35 13.81
CA ARG A 7 -14.65 -12.89 15.18
C ARG A 7 -13.28 -13.37 15.69
N GLY A 8 -12.58 -12.48 16.39
CA GLY A 8 -11.36 -12.81 17.14
C GLY A 8 -11.44 -12.17 18.53
N ALA A 9 -10.29 -11.73 19.06
CA ALA A 9 -10.23 -11.05 20.35
C ALA A 9 -10.91 -9.68 20.34
N ALA A 10 -10.97 -9.01 19.18
CA ALA A 10 -11.54 -7.69 18.99
C ALA A 10 -11.03 -6.64 20.00
N LYS A 11 -9.73 -6.66 20.30
CA LYS A 11 -9.07 -5.67 21.17
C LYS A 11 -9.23 -4.29 20.54
N ARG A 12 -9.67 -3.31 21.33
CA ARG A 12 -9.82 -1.92 20.89
C ARG A 12 -8.48 -1.21 20.85
N ILE A 13 -8.39 -0.19 20.00
CA ILE A 13 -7.20 0.68 19.93
C ILE A 13 -6.94 1.32 21.30
N ASP A 14 -5.68 1.40 21.68
CA ASP A 14 -5.25 2.11 22.88
C ASP A 14 -4.86 3.56 22.50
N ASP A 15 -5.09 4.54 23.38
CA ASP A 15 -4.82 5.96 23.08
C ASP A 15 -3.37 6.20 22.63
N LEU A 16 -2.41 5.45 23.20
CA LEU A 16 -0.98 5.53 22.87
C LEU A 16 -0.63 4.99 21.47
N ASP A 17 -1.51 4.25 20.80
CA ASP A 17 -1.25 3.74 19.46
C ASP A 17 -1.22 4.85 18.41
N LEU A 18 -2.06 5.87 18.58
CA LEU A 18 -2.21 6.97 17.65
C LEU A 18 -0.96 7.86 17.55
N PRO A 19 -0.42 8.43 18.65
CA PRO A 19 0.79 9.24 18.57
C PRO A 19 2.00 8.39 18.17
N ARG A 20 2.09 7.15 18.66
CA ARG A 20 3.20 6.24 18.34
C ARG A 20 3.26 5.87 16.86
N LEU A 21 2.12 5.54 16.25
CA LEU A 21 2.07 5.15 14.83
C LEU A 21 2.07 6.37 13.90
N GLY A 22 1.50 7.49 14.30
CA GLY A 22 1.64 8.78 13.59
C GLY A 22 3.10 9.22 13.51
N HIS A 23 3.85 9.07 14.60
CA HIS A 23 5.28 9.42 14.64
C HIS A 23 6.10 8.69 13.58
N LEU A 24 5.76 7.44 13.22
CA LEU A 24 6.48 6.66 12.19
C LEU A 24 6.46 7.33 10.81
N ILE A 25 5.46 8.16 10.54
CA ILE A 25 5.28 8.87 9.27
C ILE A 25 5.46 10.38 9.40
N GLY A 26 5.96 10.84 10.55
CA GLY A 26 6.25 12.23 10.82
C GLY A 26 5.01 13.12 11.00
N VAL A 27 3.90 12.55 11.48
CA VAL A 27 2.67 13.28 11.82
C VAL A 27 2.30 13.07 13.29
N GLY A 28 1.39 13.89 13.82
CA GLY A 28 0.83 13.73 15.16
C GLY A 28 -0.39 12.82 15.18
N GLU A 29 -1.02 12.67 16.34
CA GLU A 29 -2.28 11.92 16.44
C GLU A 29 -3.46 12.64 15.75
N ASP A 30 -3.40 13.97 15.59
CA ASP A 30 -4.42 14.77 14.91
C ASP A 30 -4.67 14.32 13.46
N GLU A 31 -3.61 14.12 12.69
CA GLU A 31 -3.71 13.64 11.31
C GLU A 31 -4.29 12.22 11.26
N ILE A 32 -3.86 11.35 12.18
CA ILE A 32 -4.35 9.98 12.26
C ILE A 32 -5.84 9.98 12.62
N HIS A 33 -6.24 10.74 13.64
CA HIS A 33 -7.63 10.93 14.01
C HIS A 33 -8.47 11.48 12.85
N ALA A 34 -7.94 12.43 12.07
CA ALA A 34 -8.65 12.96 10.91
C ALA A 34 -8.98 11.87 9.87
N VAL A 35 -8.02 10.98 9.59
CA VAL A 35 -8.23 9.84 8.69
C VAL A 35 -9.26 8.87 9.29
N LEU A 36 -9.14 8.52 10.56
CA LEU A 36 -10.07 7.59 11.22
C LEU A 36 -11.51 8.12 11.28
N ASP A 37 -11.69 9.43 11.51
CA ASP A 37 -12.99 10.09 11.49
C ASP A 37 -13.61 10.09 10.09
N ALA A 38 -12.81 10.34 9.05
CA ALA A 38 -13.28 10.36 7.67
C ALA A 38 -13.73 8.98 7.17
N GLU A 39 -13.12 7.90 7.69
CA GLU A 39 -13.39 6.53 7.23
C GLU A 39 -14.47 5.81 8.06
N THR A 40 -14.31 5.74 9.38
CA THR A 40 -15.16 4.87 10.23
C THR A 40 -15.77 5.56 11.44
N ASN A 41 -15.54 6.87 11.63
CA ASN A 41 -15.78 7.58 12.88
C ASN A 41 -15.05 6.91 14.07
N GLY A 42 -13.82 6.41 13.85
CA GLY A 42 -12.96 5.85 14.90
C GLY A 42 -13.36 4.46 15.42
N HIS A 43 -14.15 3.68 14.69
CA HIS A 43 -14.59 2.35 15.14
C HIS A 43 -14.17 1.24 14.17
N GLY A 44 -13.24 0.38 14.57
CA GLY A 44 -12.70 -0.71 13.76
C GLY A 44 -13.49 -2.02 13.85
N PHE A 45 -14.28 -2.24 14.91
CA PHE A 45 -15.22 -3.36 15.02
C PHE A 45 -16.70 -2.94 15.00
N ASP A 46 -17.55 -3.81 14.48
CA ASP A 46 -19.01 -3.71 14.58
C ASP A 46 -19.54 -4.20 15.93
N ALA A 47 -20.87 -4.11 16.13
CA ALA A 47 -21.53 -4.51 17.38
C ALA A 47 -21.43 -6.03 17.67
N LEU A 48 -21.04 -6.85 16.68
CA LEU A 48 -20.85 -8.29 16.83
C LEU A 48 -19.38 -8.67 17.08
N GLY A 49 -18.49 -7.67 17.20
CA GLY A 49 -17.05 -7.88 17.37
C GLY A 49 -16.36 -8.40 16.11
N ARG A 50 -16.92 -8.11 14.94
CA ARG A 50 -16.29 -8.39 13.64
C ARG A 50 -15.60 -7.12 13.14
N PRO A 51 -14.47 -7.20 12.41
CA PRO A 51 -13.90 -6.01 11.77
C PRO A 51 -14.97 -5.30 10.94
N ARG A 52 -15.07 -3.98 11.05
CA ARG A 52 -15.90 -3.20 10.14
C ARG A 52 -15.38 -3.42 8.73
N MET A 53 -16.28 -3.73 7.82
CA MET A 53 -15.89 -4.03 6.45
C MET A 53 -17.00 -3.64 5.48
N LEU A 54 -16.60 -3.29 4.27
CA LEU A 54 -17.51 -3.11 3.15
C LEU A 54 -17.07 -4.00 2.00
N PHE A 55 -17.95 -4.90 1.58
CA PHE A 55 -17.72 -5.72 0.40
C PHE A 55 -18.06 -4.91 -0.86
N GLU A 56 -17.14 -4.90 -1.83
CA GLU A 56 -17.23 -4.12 -3.05
C GLU A 56 -17.47 -5.00 -4.29
N PRO A 57 -18.73 -5.19 -4.76
CA PRO A 57 -19.02 -6.10 -5.87
C PRO A 57 -18.29 -5.76 -7.18
N HIS A 58 -17.99 -4.48 -7.39
CA HIS A 58 -17.27 -4.02 -8.56
C HIS A 58 -15.75 -4.30 -8.50
N ILE A 59 -15.20 -4.33 -7.29
CA ILE A 59 -13.84 -4.82 -7.05
C ILE A 59 -13.83 -6.34 -7.14
N PHE A 60 -14.84 -7.04 -6.62
CA PHE A 60 -14.93 -8.50 -6.75
C PHE A 60 -14.96 -8.93 -8.21
N TRP A 61 -15.69 -8.21 -9.07
CA TRP A 61 -15.63 -8.41 -10.52
C TRP A 61 -14.20 -8.30 -11.07
N ARG A 62 -13.42 -7.31 -10.62
CA ARG A 62 -12.03 -7.08 -11.06
C ARG A 62 -11.11 -8.20 -10.59
N GLU A 63 -11.17 -8.56 -9.31
CA GLU A 63 -10.32 -9.58 -8.68
C GLU A 63 -10.67 -11.01 -9.14
N LEU A 64 -11.90 -11.26 -9.58
CA LEU A 64 -12.32 -12.58 -10.05
C LEU A 64 -11.66 -12.97 -11.38
N PRO A 65 -11.21 -14.24 -11.51
CA PRO A 65 -10.90 -14.84 -12.79
C PRO A 65 -12.09 -14.75 -13.75
N LYS A 66 -11.83 -14.47 -15.04
CA LYS A 66 -12.89 -14.27 -16.06
C LYS A 66 -13.93 -15.39 -16.07
N GLY A 67 -13.52 -16.65 -15.89
CA GLY A 67 -14.41 -17.82 -15.86
C GLY A 67 -15.41 -17.86 -14.70
N LYS A 68 -15.14 -17.18 -13.57
CA LYS A 68 -16.02 -17.15 -12.39
C LYS A 68 -16.99 -15.96 -12.38
N ARG A 69 -16.77 -14.96 -13.24
CA ARG A 69 -17.55 -13.70 -13.24
C ARG A 69 -19.02 -13.92 -13.60
N GLY A 70 -19.32 -14.86 -14.50
CA GLY A 70 -20.69 -15.14 -14.93
C GLY A 70 -21.58 -15.65 -13.78
N GLU A 71 -21.06 -16.60 -12.99
CA GLU A 71 -21.75 -17.09 -11.80
C GLU A 71 -21.94 -16.00 -10.75
N ALA A 72 -20.86 -15.28 -10.42
CA ALA A 72 -20.90 -14.19 -9.44
C ALA A 72 -21.88 -13.08 -9.85
N GLN A 73 -21.94 -12.74 -11.14
CA GLN A 73 -22.87 -11.75 -11.66
C GLN A 73 -24.31 -12.22 -11.60
N ARG A 74 -24.59 -13.49 -11.94
CA ARG A 74 -25.94 -14.08 -11.85
C ARG A 74 -26.47 -14.07 -10.41
N LEU A 75 -25.60 -14.23 -9.42
CA LEU A 75 -25.93 -14.14 -8.00
C LEU A 75 -25.97 -12.69 -7.48
N GLY A 76 -25.72 -11.69 -8.33
CA GLY A 76 -25.69 -10.28 -7.92
C GLY A 76 -24.48 -9.88 -7.07
N LEU A 77 -23.45 -10.73 -7.01
CA LEU A 77 -22.25 -10.56 -6.18
C LEU A 77 -21.13 -9.80 -6.90
N ALA A 78 -21.15 -9.75 -8.23
CA ALA A 78 -20.14 -9.06 -9.02
C ALA A 78 -20.74 -8.29 -10.20
N TYR A 79 -20.25 -7.08 -10.47
CA TYR A 79 -20.63 -6.30 -11.65
C TYR A 79 -19.54 -5.31 -12.07
N PRO A 80 -19.35 -5.02 -13.37
CA PRO A 80 -18.19 -4.26 -13.86
C PRO A 80 -18.15 -2.78 -13.48
N LYS A 81 -19.30 -2.17 -13.15
CA LYS A 81 -19.41 -0.73 -12.87
C LYS A 81 -19.91 -0.51 -11.46
N TRP A 82 -19.33 0.44 -10.73
CA TRP A 82 -19.79 0.82 -9.39
C TRP A 82 -21.29 1.18 -9.38
N ARG A 83 -21.97 0.80 -8.29
CA ARG A 83 -23.39 1.09 -8.03
C ARG A 83 -23.58 1.30 -6.54
N ARG A 84 -24.39 2.28 -6.15
CA ARG A 84 -24.77 2.51 -4.74
C ARG A 84 -25.82 1.47 -4.31
N ASN A 85 -25.36 0.28 -3.92
CA ASN A 85 -26.22 -0.80 -3.42
C ASN A 85 -25.49 -1.62 -2.35
N TYR A 86 -25.31 -1.01 -1.19
CA TYR A 86 -24.67 -1.65 -0.04
C TYR A 86 -25.70 -1.95 1.05
N PRO A 87 -25.74 -3.18 1.56
CA PRO A 87 -26.55 -3.51 2.73
C PRO A 87 -25.94 -2.88 3.98
N ALA A 88 -26.74 -2.77 5.05
CA ALA A 88 -26.23 -2.37 6.36
C ALA A 88 -25.18 -3.36 6.91
N ASP A 89 -25.37 -4.67 6.67
CA ASP A 89 -24.38 -5.71 6.95
C ASP A 89 -23.90 -6.36 5.65
N SER A 90 -22.62 -6.18 5.31
CA SER A 90 -22.00 -6.74 4.10
C SER A 90 -21.46 -8.16 4.29
N TYR A 91 -21.35 -8.67 5.51
CA TYR A 91 -20.81 -10.01 5.77
C TYR A 91 -21.58 -11.15 5.09
N PRO A 92 -22.93 -11.18 5.07
CA PRO A 92 -23.66 -12.22 4.34
C PRO A 92 -23.28 -12.26 2.85
N ARG A 93 -23.10 -11.08 2.23
CA ARG A 93 -22.69 -10.96 0.83
C ARG A 93 -21.24 -11.41 0.64
N LEU A 94 -20.33 -11.03 1.54
CA LEU A 94 -18.95 -11.52 1.50
C LEU A 94 -18.91 -13.06 1.58
N LYS A 95 -19.64 -13.68 2.50
CA LYS A 95 -19.65 -15.14 2.65
C LYS A 95 -20.12 -15.85 1.38
N GLN A 96 -21.14 -15.30 0.72
CA GLN A 96 -21.58 -15.82 -0.59
C GLN A 96 -20.49 -15.66 -1.66
N ALA A 97 -19.78 -14.52 -1.68
CA ALA A 97 -18.67 -14.31 -2.60
C ALA A 97 -17.49 -15.26 -2.33
N MET A 98 -17.18 -15.53 -1.06
CA MET A 98 -16.11 -16.46 -0.68
C MET A 98 -16.39 -17.91 -1.09
N ALA A 99 -17.67 -18.30 -1.20
CA ALA A 99 -18.05 -19.61 -1.72
C ALA A 99 -17.68 -19.79 -3.20
N ILE A 100 -17.54 -18.70 -3.96
CA ILE A 100 -17.06 -18.70 -5.36
C ILE A 100 -15.54 -18.61 -5.39
N ASP A 101 -14.98 -17.65 -4.65
CA ASP A 101 -13.54 -17.41 -4.56
C ASP A 101 -13.20 -16.63 -3.29
N ALA A 102 -12.68 -17.34 -2.28
CA ALA A 102 -12.38 -16.76 -0.97
C ALA A 102 -11.36 -15.61 -1.05
N THR A 103 -10.22 -15.85 -1.68
CA THR A 103 -9.14 -14.86 -1.78
C THR A 103 -9.59 -13.62 -2.55
N ALA A 104 -10.26 -13.77 -3.71
CA ALA A 104 -10.77 -12.62 -4.46
C ALA A 104 -11.84 -11.85 -3.67
N ALA A 105 -12.68 -12.55 -2.91
CA ALA A 105 -13.72 -11.93 -2.09
C ALA A 105 -13.13 -11.10 -0.93
N LEU A 106 -12.14 -11.64 -0.22
CA LEU A 106 -11.45 -10.91 0.85
C LEU A 106 -10.69 -9.70 0.30
N ARG A 107 -10.05 -9.85 -0.87
CA ARG A 107 -9.37 -8.75 -1.57
C ARG A 107 -10.32 -7.65 -2.04
N ALA A 108 -11.58 -8.01 -2.27
CA ALA A 108 -12.63 -7.11 -2.72
C ALA A 108 -13.41 -6.44 -1.58
N ALA A 109 -12.91 -6.45 -0.36
CA ALA A 109 -13.51 -5.71 0.75
C ALA A 109 -12.51 -4.70 1.34
N SER A 110 -13.02 -3.58 1.84
CA SER A 110 -12.29 -2.69 2.77
C SER A 110 -12.41 -3.23 4.19
N TRP A 111 -11.38 -3.03 5.01
CA TRP A 111 -11.31 -3.63 6.35
C TRP A 111 -10.88 -2.61 7.41
N GLY A 112 -11.46 -2.75 8.61
CA GLY A 112 -11.01 -2.12 9.84
C GLY A 112 -11.11 -0.60 9.90
N LEU A 113 -10.43 -0.01 10.88
CA LEU A 113 -10.39 1.43 11.18
C LEU A 113 -10.13 2.31 9.95
N GLY A 114 -9.09 1.99 9.19
CA GLY A 114 -8.68 2.76 8.02
C GLY A 114 -9.39 2.38 6.71
N GLN A 115 -10.30 1.41 6.73
CA GLN A 115 -10.95 0.89 5.51
C GLN A 115 -9.96 0.50 4.40
N VAL A 116 -8.80 -0.06 4.76
CA VAL A 116 -7.79 -0.51 3.78
C VAL A 116 -8.37 -1.63 2.92
N MET A 117 -8.31 -1.48 1.60
CA MET A 117 -8.80 -2.49 0.66
C MET A 117 -7.94 -3.76 0.73
N GLY A 118 -8.57 -4.93 0.80
CA GLY A 118 -7.88 -6.21 0.92
C GLY A 118 -6.94 -6.53 -0.25
N PHE A 119 -7.18 -6.00 -1.44
CA PHE A 119 -6.24 -6.15 -2.56
C PHE A 119 -4.89 -5.46 -2.31
N ASN A 120 -4.83 -4.51 -1.37
CA ASN A 120 -3.63 -3.81 -0.92
C ASN A 120 -2.90 -4.51 0.24
N HIS A 121 -3.26 -5.76 0.61
CA HIS A 121 -2.65 -6.45 1.76
C HIS A 121 -1.11 -6.39 1.79
N LYS A 122 -0.44 -6.50 0.63
CA LYS A 122 1.03 -6.38 0.54
C LYS A 122 1.54 -4.98 0.86
N LEU A 123 0.87 -3.94 0.37
CA LEU A 123 1.19 -2.56 0.71
C LEU A 123 0.85 -2.25 2.17
N ALA A 124 -0.02 -3.03 2.80
CA ALA A 124 -0.38 -2.93 4.20
C ALA A 124 0.50 -3.82 5.12
N GLY A 125 1.57 -4.44 4.57
CA GLY A 125 2.53 -5.23 5.35
C GLY A 125 2.19 -6.72 5.54
N TYR A 126 1.25 -7.28 4.78
CA TYR A 126 0.84 -8.68 4.89
C TYR A 126 1.09 -9.47 3.60
N ASP A 127 1.66 -10.67 3.72
CA ASP A 127 1.95 -11.54 2.57
C ASP A 127 0.67 -12.02 1.88
N THR A 128 -0.39 -12.24 2.64
CA THR A 128 -1.72 -12.64 2.14
C THR A 128 -2.85 -11.81 2.73
N VAL A 129 -3.97 -11.74 2.02
CA VAL A 129 -5.19 -11.08 2.53
C VAL A 129 -5.77 -11.83 3.74
N ASP A 130 -5.61 -13.15 3.80
CA ASP A 130 -6.08 -14.00 4.89
C ASP A 130 -5.38 -13.65 6.21
N GLU A 131 -4.07 -13.40 6.17
CA GLU A 131 -3.29 -12.93 7.32
C GLU A 131 -3.73 -11.54 7.76
N MET A 132 -3.91 -10.61 6.81
CA MET A 132 -4.41 -9.26 7.11
C MET A 132 -5.76 -9.31 7.84
N VAL A 133 -6.72 -10.05 7.30
CA VAL A 133 -8.07 -10.14 7.89
C VAL A 133 -8.03 -10.85 9.25
N THR A 134 -7.16 -11.85 9.41
CA THR A 134 -6.98 -12.56 10.68
C THR A 134 -6.37 -11.65 11.75
N ALA A 135 -5.35 -10.86 11.41
CA ALA A 135 -4.78 -9.85 12.31
C ALA A 135 -5.82 -8.81 12.72
N PHE A 136 -6.69 -8.41 11.78
CA PHE A 136 -7.75 -7.45 12.04
C PHE A 136 -8.85 -8.01 12.94
N MET A 137 -9.14 -9.31 12.86
CA MET A 137 -10.08 -9.94 13.79
C MET A 137 -9.58 -9.91 15.25
N ALA A 138 -8.26 -9.78 15.46
CA ALA A 138 -7.66 -9.77 16.79
C ALA A 138 -7.64 -8.37 17.42
N ASP A 139 -7.22 -7.34 16.68
CA ASP A 139 -6.79 -6.07 17.28
C ASP A 139 -6.99 -4.87 16.34
N GLU A 140 -7.54 -3.76 16.85
CA GLU A 140 -7.63 -2.48 16.17
C GLU A 140 -6.23 -1.82 15.97
N GLU A 141 -5.24 -2.11 16.83
CA GLU A 141 -3.84 -1.67 16.61
C GLU A 141 -3.31 -2.23 15.27
N ASN A 142 -3.69 -3.46 14.91
CA ASN A 142 -3.33 -4.05 13.62
C ASN A 142 -4.02 -3.34 12.44
N HIS A 143 -5.24 -2.81 12.65
CA HIS A 143 -5.92 -2.02 11.61
C HIS A 143 -5.16 -0.72 11.37
N LEU A 144 -4.75 -0.06 12.44
CA LEU A 144 -4.03 1.20 12.37
C LEU A 144 -2.63 1.03 11.77
N LYS A 145 -1.86 0.02 12.21
CA LYS A 145 -0.57 -0.33 11.60
C LYS A 145 -0.68 -0.56 10.10
N ALA A 146 -1.67 -1.34 9.68
CA ALA A 146 -1.91 -1.63 8.27
C ALA A 146 -2.27 -0.38 7.45
N MET A 147 -3.04 0.54 8.03
CA MET A 147 -3.36 1.83 7.44
C MET A 147 -2.10 2.68 7.27
N VAL A 148 -1.29 2.81 8.31
CA VAL A 148 -0.03 3.58 8.28
C VAL A 148 0.95 2.98 7.28
N GLU A 149 1.13 1.67 7.27
CA GLU A 149 2.00 0.97 6.30
C GLU A 149 1.52 1.18 4.86
N PHE A 150 0.19 1.14 4.63
CA PHE A 150 -0.39 1.44 3.33
C PHE A 150 -0.14 2.90 2.91
N ILE A 151 -0.28 3.87 3.82
CA ILE A 151 -0.01 5.29 3.56
C ILE A 151 1.45 5.47 3.09
N VAL A 152 2.41 4.88 3.81
CA VAL A 152 3.84 4.93 3.44
C VAL A 152 4.09 4.24 2.11
N SER A 153 3.59 3.01 1.95
CA SER A 153 3.81 2.20 0.75
C SER A 153 3.17 2.81 -0.51
N ALA A 154 2.09 3.59 -0.35
CA ALA A 154 1.44 4.32 -1.42
C ALA A 154 2.05 5.71 -1.69
N GLY A 155 2.99 6.17 -0.85
CA GLY A 155 3.58 7.50 -0.92
C GLY A 155 2.54 8.60 -0.68
N LEU A 156 1.76 8.44 0.39
CA LEU A 156 0.71 9.37 0.82
C LEU A 156 1.07 10.10 2.13
N ASP A 157 2.22 9.77 2.73
CA ASP A 157 2.66 10.32 3.99
C ASP A 157 3.07 11.80 3.86
N ASP A 158 3.62 12.21 2.71
CA ASP A 158 3.97 13.60 2.47
C ASP A 158 2.74 14.50 2.30
N GLU A 159 1.60 13.99 1.81
CA GLU A 159 0.34 14.71 1.79
C GLU A 159 -0.14 15.02 3.20
N LEU A 160 -0.09 14.03 4.10
CA LEU A 160 -0.48 14.24 5.50
C LEU A 160 0.44 15.26 6.17
N ARG A 161 1.76 15.13 6.00
CA ARG A 161 2.74 16.07 6.60
C ARG A 161 2.58 17.51 6.14
N ARG A 162 2.13 17.75 4.91
CA ARG A 162 1.87 19.10 4.37
C ARG A 162 0.40 19.52 4.45
N HIS A 163 -0.45 18.73 5.09
CA HIS A 163 -1.91 18.91 5.17
C HIS A 163 -2.59 19.10 3.81
N ASP A 164 -2.10 18.43 2.76
CA ASP A 164 -2.73 18.38 1.45
C ASP A 164 -3.87 17.35 1.45
N TRP A 165 -4.98 17.72 2.09
CA TRP A 165 -6.15 16.85 2.26
C TRP A 165 -6.76 16.39 0.94
N ARG A 166 -6.64 17.23 -0.10
CA ARG A 166 -7.14 16.93 -1.43
C ARG A 166 -6.25 15.94 -2.15
N GLY A 167 -4.93 16.11 -2.07
CA GLY A 167 -3.95 15.14 -2.54
C GLY A 167 -4.10 13.80 -1.83
N PHE A 168 -4.21 13.83 -0.50
CA PHE A 168 -4.38 12.63 0.32
C PHE A 168 -5.66 11.89 -0.06
N ALA A 169 -6.81 12.56 -0.06
CA ALA A 169 -8.10 11.94 -0.38
C ALA A 169 -8.13 11.36 -1.81
N ARG A 170 -7.49 12.03 -2.78
CA ARG A 170 -7.35 11.50 -4.14
C ARG A 170 -6.57 10.20 -4.18
N GLY A 171 -5.46 10.13 -3.44
CA GLY A 171 -4.61 8.95 -3.38
C GLY A 171 -5.23 7.79 -2.59
N TYR A 172 -5.80 8.11 -1.43
CA TYR A 172 -6.34 7.15 -0.47
C TYR A 172 -7.72 6.61 -0.90
N ASN A 173 -8.66 7.49 -1.25
CA ASN A 173 -10.04 7.11 -1.62
C ASN A 173 -10.24 6.97 -3.15
N GLY A 174 -9.28 7.39 -3.96
CA GLY A 174 -9.30 7.31 -5.41
C GLY A 174 -10.01 8.48 -6.11
N PRO A 175 -10.15 8.45 -7.44
CA PRO A 175 -10.56 9.61 -8.25
C PRO A 175 -12.00 10.11 -8.00
N GLY A 176 -12.82 9.34 -7.27
CA GLY A 176 -14.19 9.71 -6.90
C GLY A 176 -14.31 10.48 -5.59
N PHE A 177 -13.20 10.76 -4.88
CA PHE A 177 -13.20 11.28 -3.51
C PHE A 177 -14.03 12.56 -3.33
N GLU A 178 -13.97 13.50 -4.29
CA GLU A 178 -14.66 14.80 -4.23
C GLU A 178 -16.18 14.64 -4.13
N LYS A 179 -16.75 13.63 -4.79
CA LYS A 179 -18.20 13.39 -4.77
C LYS A 179 -18.70 13.04 -3.37
N ASN A 180 -17.80 12.54 -2.52
CA ASN A 180 -18.08 12.16 -1.14
C ASN A 180 -17.51 13.17 -0.12
N GLY A 181 -16.91 14.27 -0.59
CA GLY A 181 -16.33 15.34 0.23
C GLY A 181 -15.24 14.87 1.20
N TYR A 182 -14.42 13.90 0.80
CA TYR A 182 -13.38 13.33 1.67
C TYR A 182 -12.33 14.36 2.10
N ASP A 183 -11.90 15.22 1.18
CA ASP A 183 -10.99 16.32 1.44
C ASP A 183 -11.54 17.29 2.48
N ASP A 184 -12.79 17.72 2.33
CA ASP A 184 -13.44 18.60 3.29
C ASP A 184 -13.60 17.95 4.67
N LYS A 185 -13.95 16.66 4.71
CA LYS A 185 -14.09 15.87 5.96
C LYS A 185 -12.77 15.74 6.70
N LEU A 186 -11.70 15.38 6.01
CA LEU A 186 -10.35 15.26 6.58
C LEU A 186 -9.91 16.61 7.16
N ALA A 187 -10.02 17.69 6.38
CA ALA A 187 -9.62 19.02 6.81
C ALA A 187 -10.46 19.50 8.02
N ALA A 188 -11.76 19.21 8.04
CA ALA A 188 -12.63 19.56 9.16
C ALA A 188 -12.35 18.72 10.40
N ALA A 189 -12.04 17.43 10.26
CA ALA A 189 -11.67 16.56 11.36
C ALA A 189 -10.35 17.00 11.98
N TRP A 190 -9.31 17.21 11.18
CA TRP A 190 -8.02 17.70 11.66
C TRP A 190 -8.15 19.02 12.45
N ARG A 191 -8.90 20.00 11.93
CA ARG A 191 -9.16 21.27 12.65
C ARG A 191 -9.89 21.12 13.98
N ARG A 192 -10.63 20.02 14.20
CA ARG A 192 -11.26 19.72 15.49
C ARG A 192 -10.24 19.11 16.44
N TRP A 193 -9.46 18.15 15.97
CA TRP A 193 -8.45 17.44 16.75
C TRP A 193 -7.31 18.37 17.20
N ALA A 194 -6.85 19.27 16.33
CA ALA A 194 -5.85 20.30 16.67
C ALA A 194 -6.25 21.31 17.76
N LYS A 195 -7.46 21.20 18.33
CA LYS A 195 -7.94 21.98 19.48
C LYS A 195 -8.02 21.17 20.77
N ILE A 196 -7.82 19.87 20.67
CA ILE A 196 -7.82 18.91 21.77
C ILE A 196 -6.35 18.71 22.16
N PRO A 197 -5.99 18.71 23.45
CA PRO A 197 -4.63 18.42 23.85
C PRO A 197 -4.21 17.01 23.48
N ASP A 198 -3.03 16.88 22.87
CA ASP A 198 -2.48 15.58 22.48
C ASP A 198 -2.29 14.64 23.68
N THR A 199 -2.46 13.34 23.43
CA THR A 199 -2.09 12.26 24.33
C THR A 199 -0.61 12.36 24.68
N ALA A 200 -0.32 12.43 25.98
CA ALA A 200 1.05 12.50 26.47
C ALA A 200 1.82 11.23 26.08
N TRP A 201 2.73 11.38 25.11
CA TRP A 201 3.59 10.32 24.62
C TRP A 201 4.90 10.92 24.12
N SER A 202 6.02 10.26 24.41
CA SER A 202 7.33 10.61 23.85
C SER A 202 8.00 9.38 23.21
N PRO A 203 8.73 9.55 22.09
CA PRO A 203 9.53 8.47 21.52
C PRO A 203 10.58 7.91 22.48
N GLU A 204 11.07 8.72 23.42
CA GLU A 204 12.12 8.37 24.39
C GLU A 204 11.61 7.46 25.52
N GLU A 205 10.37 7.64 25.98
CA GLU A 205 9.73 6.77 26.98
C GLU A 205 9.32 5.39 26.42
N ALA A 206 9.25 5.24 25.10
CA ALA A 206 8.86 4.01 24.41
C ALA A 206 10.02 3.03 24.13
N ALA A 207 11.25 3.33 24.57
CA ALA A 207 12.40 2.46 24.35
C ALA A 207 12.24 1.12 25.10
N PRO A 208 12.27 -0.04 24.42
CA PRO A 208 12.39 -1.31 25.11
C PRO A 208 13.86 -1.58 25.48
N VAL A 209 14.04 -2.20 26.64
CA VAL A 209 15.14 -3.05 27.10
C VAL A 209 16.13 -3.45 25.99
N PRO A 210 17.47 -3.36 26.21
CA PRO A 210 18.49 -3.57 25.18
C PRO A 210 18.22 -4.81 24.34
N VAL A 211 18.00 -4.59 23.05
CA VAL A 211 17.96 -5.65 22.03
C VAL A 211 19.30 -6.39 22.08
N PRO A 212 19.33 -7.73 22.26
CA PRO A 212 20.56 -8.48 22.14
C PRO A 212 21.15 -8.19 20.76
N SER A 213 22.40 -7.72 20.74
CA SER A 213 23.15 -7.52 19.51
C SER A 213 23.03 -8.80 18.67
N PRO A 214 22.66 -8.72 17.38
CA PRO A 214 22.63 -9.90 16.55
C PRO A 214 24.01 -10.56 16.59
N ALA A 215 24.05 -11.81 17.04
CA ALA A 215 25.26 -12.60 17.07
C ALA A 215 25.97 -12.50 15.70
N PRO A 216 27.31 -12.46 15.66
CA PRO A 216 28.05 -12.38 14.42
C PRO A 216 27.59 -13.52 13.52
N ARG A 217 27.00 -13.20 12.37
CA ARG A 217 26.81 -14.21 11.33
C ARG A 217 28.18 -14.54 10.78
N ASP A 218 28.66 -15.74 11.09
CA ASP A 218 29.86 -16.30 10.49
C ASP A 218 29.79 -16.16 8.97
N ARG A 219 30.69 -15.35 8.42
CA ARG A 219 30.92 -15.29 6.98
C ARG A 219 31.73 -16.51 6.57
N ALA A 220 31.04 -17.58 6.21
CA ALA A 220 31.64 -18.61 5.36
C ALA A 220 31.29 -18.33 3.88
N GLY A 221 32.23 -17.68 3.21
CA GLY A 221 32.53 -17.72 1.77
C GLY A 221 31.41 -17.75 0.73
N SER A 222 31.20 -16.61 0.04
CA SER A 222 31.28 -16.60 -1.42
C SER A 222 31.71 -15.20 -1.90
N ALA A 223 32.77 -15.15 -2.70
CA ALA A 223 33.31 -13.91 -3.24
C ALA A 223 32.45 -13.46 -4.43
N ALA A 224 31.83 -12.29 -4.32
CA ALA A 224 31.24 -11.57 -5.44
C ALA A 224 32.21 -10.46 -5.89
N PRO A 225 32.47 -10.29 -7.20
CA PRO A 225 33.46 -9.34 -7.70
C PRO A 225 32.98 -7.88 -7.56
N ASP A 226 33.95 -6.97 -7.36
CA ASP A 226 33.75 -5.54 -7.12
C ASP A 226 32.80 -4.86 -8.12
N LEU A 227 31.57 -4.64 -7.68
CA LEU A 227 30.49 -3.99 -8.42
C LEU A 227 30.82 -2.52 -8.75
N ILE A 228 31.65 -1.87 -7.94
CA ILE A 228 32.04 -0.46 -8.12
C ILE A 228 32.94 -0.26 -9.35
N ALA A 229 33.83 -1.21 -9.64
CA ALA A 229 34.69 -1.17 -10.83
C ALA A 229 33.90 -1.41 -12.12
N SER A 230 32.91 -2.32 -12.07
CA SER A 230 32.04 -2.63 -13.20
C SER A 230 31.08 -1.48 -13.54
N VAL A 231 30.57 -0.77 -12.54
CA VAL A 231 29.69 0.40 -12.73
C VAL A 231 30.47 1.60 -13.31
N SER A 232 31.71 1.82 -12.89
CA SER A 232 32.55 2.91 -13.41
C SER A 232 32.90 2.72 -14.90
N LYS A 233 33.13 1.46 -15.33
CA LYS A 233 33.37 1.11 -16.73
C LYS A 233 32.11 1.25 -17.60
N ALA A 234 30.93 0.94 -17.05
CA ALA A 234 29.65 1.09 -17.73
C ALA A 234 29.24 2.56 -17.93
N ILE A 235 29.52 3.43 -16.95
CA ILE A 235 29.27 4.88 -17.05
C ILE A 235 30.19 5.53 -18.10
N GLY A 236 31.45 5.09 -18.20
CA GLY A 236 32.39 5.54 -19.25
C GLY A 236 31.92 5.17 -20.67
N ALA A 237 31.38 3.97 -20.85
CA ALA A 237 30.85 3.51 -22.14
C ALA A 237 29.57 4.27 -22.57
N ALA A 238 28.70 4.61 -21.62
CA ALA A 238 27.47 5.37 -21.89
C ALA A 238 27.75 6.83 -22.30
N LYS A 239 28.83 7.43 -21.79
CA LYS A 239 29.24 8.80 -22.17
C LYS A 239 29.77 8.90 -23.60
N GLY A 240 30.38 7.83 -24.14
CA GLY A 240 30.85 7.76 -25.52
C GLY A 240 29.72 7.57 -26.55
N ALA A 241 28.62 6.92 -26.15
CA ALA A 241 27.49 6.67 -27.04
C ALA A 241 26.58 7.91 -27.26
N ALA A 242 26.66 8.92 -26.40
CA ALA A 242 25.81 10.12 -26.47
C ALA A 242 26.31 11.21 -27.44
N GLN A 243 27.48 11.04 -28.07
CA GLN A 243 28.00 11.97 -29.08
C GLN A 243 27.75 11.53 -30.54
N GLY A 244 27.06 10.41 -30.75
CA GLY A 244 26.68 9.94 -32.08
C GLY A 244 25.19 9.66 -32.16
N SER A 245 24.51 10.35 -33.08
CA SER A 245 23.13 10.10 -33.55
C SER A 245 21.98 10.28 -32.56
N ILE A 246 21.33 11.43 -32.69
CA ILE A 246 19.95 11.68 -32.24
C ILE A 246 19.02 10.94 -33.21
N ALA A 247 18.74 9.66 -32.98
CA ALA A 247 17.60 8.93 -33.57
C ALA A 247 17.50 7.52 -32.97
N GLY A 248 16.40 7.23 -32.25
CA GLY A 248 16.00 5.86 -31.94
C GLY A 248 16.00 5.45 -30.48
N ILE A 249 15.26 6.15 -29.61
CA ILE A 249 14.79 5.57 -28.35
C ILE A 249 13.32 5.23 -28.55
N GLY A 250 12.97 3.94 -28.60
CA GLY A 250 11.55 3.58 -28.61
C GLY A 250 11.16 2.24 -29.22
N THR A 251 11.97 1.17 -29.08
CA THR A 251 11.46 -0.17 -29.36
C THR A 251 11.44 -1.02 -28.08
N PRO A 252 10.34 -1.77 -27.81
CA PRO A 252 10.21 -2.65 -26.64
C PRO A 252 11.39 -3.62 -26.46
N THR A 253 12.02 -4.02 -27.56
CA THR A 253 13.18 -4.92 -27.60
C THR A 253 14.42 -4.34 -26.92
N ALA A 254 14.70 -3.05 -27.10
CA ALA A 254 15.87 -2.41 -26.49
C ALA A 254 15.72 -2.29 -24.95
N ILE A 255 14.50 -2.06 -24.49
CA ILE A 255 14.16 -1.97 -23.06
C ILE A 255 14.22 -3.35 -22.40
N ALA A 256 13.68 -4.39 -23.04
CA ALA A 256 13.74 -5.76 -22.53
C ALA A 256 15.18 -6.29 -22.44
N GLY A 257 16.03 -5.98 -23.43
CA GLY A 257 17.45 -6.30 -23.38
C GLY A 257 18.18 -5.64 -22.20
N THR A 258 17.83 -4.40 -21.89
CA THR A 258 18.40 -3.64 -20.78
C THR A 258 18.00 -4.24 -19.42
N LEU A 259 16.72 -4.58 -19.22
CA LEU A 259 16.22 -5.17 -17.97
C LEU A 259 16.81 -6.56 -17.69
N LYS A 260 17.05 -7.35 -18.74
CA LYS A 260 17.72 -8.65 -18.62
C LYS A 260 19.20 -8.51 -18.26
N ALA A 261 19.90 -7.50 -18.81
CA ALA A 261 21.29 -7.21 -18.45
C ALA A 261 21.46 -6.78 -16.98
N PHE A 262 20.41 -6.21 -16.36
CA PHE A 262 20.36 -5.90 -14.92
C PHE A 262 19.93 -7.07 -14.02
N GLY A 263 19.61 -8.23 -14.60
CA GLY A 263 19.27 -9.45 -13.84
C GLY A 263 17.91 -9.40 -13.13
N TRP A 264 17.02 -8.48 -13.51
CA TRP A 264 15.73 -8.30 -12.82
C TRP A 264 14.69 -9.38 -13.14
N PHE A 265 14.93 -10.19 -14.18
CA PHE A 265 14.13 -11.37 -14.51
C PHE A 265 15.03 -12.42 -15.18
N PRO A 266 15.89 -13.12 -14.41
CA PRO A 266 16.92 -13.99 -14.97
C PRO A 266 16.31 -15.16 -15.78
N ASP A 267 15.10 -15.57 -15.42
CA ASP A 267 14.44 -16.76 -15.98
C ASP A 267 13.52 -16.46 -17.17
N LEU A 268 13.35 -15.19 -17.56
CA LEU A 268 12.45 -14.80 -18.65
C LEU A 268 13.22 -14.45 -19.94
N THR A 269 12.64 -14.78 -21.09
CA THR A 269 13.15 -14.32 -22.39
C THR A 269 12.71 -12.87 -22.65
N PRO A 270 13.46 -12.11 -23.48
CA PRO A 270 13.05 -10.76 -23.86
C PRO A 270 11.64 -10.69 -24.45
N GLU A 271 11.21 -11.70 -25.23
CA GLU A 271 9.83 -11.74 -25.75
C GLU A 271 8.78 -11.92 -24.64
N GLN A 272 9.07 -12.72 -23.61
CA GLN A 272 8.18 -12.91 -22.45
C GLN A 272 8.06 -11.63 -21.61
N ILE A 273 9.16 -10.87 -21.47
CA ILE A 273 9.17 -9.57 -20.80
C ILE A 273 8.31 -8.57 -21.58
N ILE A 274 8.37 -8.58 -22.91
CA ILE A 274 7.56 -7.69 -23.77
C ILE A 274 6.06 -8.05 -23.72
N ILE A 275 5.72 -9.33 -23.75
CA ILE A 275 4.32 -9.82 -23.73
C ILE A 275 3.68 -9.59 -22.35
N GLY A 276 4.44 -9.68 -21.25
CA GLY A 276 3.95 -9.42 -19.89
C GLY A 276 3.72 -7.93 -19.56
N PHE A 277 4.32 -7.01 -20.31
CA PHE A 277 4.31 -5.56 -20.06
C PHE A 277 3.63 -4.72 -21.16
N GLY A 278 2.75 -5.34 -21.94
CA GLY A 278 1.95 -4.66 -22.95
C GLY A 278 0.93 -3.69 -22.35
N LEU A 279 1.25 -2.39 -22.41
CA LEU A 279 0.45 -1.20 -22.08
C LEU A 279 0.26 -0.88 -20.58
N VAL A 280 1.19 -0.09 -20.04
CA VAL A 280 0.99 1.17 -19.27
C VAL A 280 2.25 1.54 -18.46
N THR A 281 3.19 0.61 -18.24
CA THR A 281 4.29 0.81 -17.27
C THR A 281 5.60 1.36 -17.84
N LEU A 282 5.63 1.83 -19.10
CA LEU A 282 6.87 2.39 -19.67
C LEU A 282 7.09 3.86 -19.32
N VAL A 283 6.01 4.61 -19.09
CA VAL A 283 6.10 6.01 -18.64
C VAL A 283 6.55 6.08 -17.18
N VAL A 284 6.14 5.12 -16.34
CA VAL A 284 6.47 5.10 -14.91
C VAL A 284 7.94 4.75 -14.67
N ALA A 285 8.50 3.75 -15.36
CA ALA A 285 9.90 3.36 -15.18
C ALA A 285 10.89 4.49 -15.56
N THR A 286 10.55 5.29 -16.57
CA THR A 286 11.39 6.42 -17.00
C THR A 286 11.32 7.58 -16.01
N ALA A 287 10.14 7.83 -15.41
CA ALA A 287 9.96 8.84 -14.37
C ALA A 287 10.66 8.45 -13.05
N THR A 288 10.59 7.17 -12.66
CA THR A 288 11.29 6.67 -11.47
C THR A 288 12.81 6.72 -11.64
N ALA A 289 13.33 6.40 -12.83
CA ALA A 289 14.77 6.49 -13.10
C ALA A 289 15.28 7.94 -13.08
N ALA A 290 14.50 8.90 -13.61
CA ALA A 290 14.83 10.32 -13.55
C ALA A 290 14.80 10.87 -12.11
N PHE A 291 13.83 10.44 -11.29
CA PHE A 291 13.71 10.84 -9.90
C PHE A 291 14.90 10.37 -9.04
N PHE A 292 15.33 9.11 -9.21
CA PHE A 292 16.50 8.61 -8.48
C PHE A 292 17.83 9.20 -8.98
N ALA A 293 17.94 9.52 -10.27
CA ALA A 293 19.11 10.23 -10.81
C ALA A 293 19.21 11.66 -10.26
N PHE A 294 18.08 12.37 -10.14
CA PHE A 294 18.03 13.73 -9.59
C PHE A 294 18.35 13.75 -8.09
N ARG A 295 17.78 12.83 -7.32
CA ARG A 295 18.02 12.72 -5.87
C ARG A 295 19.49 12.42 -5.54
N ARG A 296 20.13 11.57 -6.34
CA ARG A 296 21.56 11.25 -6.18
C ARG A 296 22.51 12.40 -6.53
N ALA A 297 22.07 13.34 -7.37
CA ALA A 297 22.82 14.57 -7.67
C ALA A 297 22.64 15.65 -6.60
N TYR A 298 21.52 15.63 -5.87
CA TYR A 298 21.22 16.59 -4.80
C TYR A 298 21.84 16.20 -3.44
N ASP A 299 22.00 14.90 -3.18
CA ASP A 299 22.54 14.37 -1.92
C ASP A 299 24.08 14.22 -1.88
N ALA A 300 24.81 14.72 -2.89
CA ALA A 300 26.27 14.72 -2.88
C ALA A 300 26.79 15.91 -2.04
N PRO A 301 27.58 15.71 -0.97
CA PRO A 301 28.14 16.82 -0.21
C PRO A 301 29.10 17.64 -1.08
N ALA A 302 28.97 18.97 -1.01
CA ALA A 302 29.88 19.90 -1.67
C ALA A 302 31.30 19.73 -1.09
N ASN A 303 32.22 19.19 -1.90
CA ASN A 303 33.62 19.03 -1.53
C ASN A 303 34.26 20.40 -1.21
N LYS A 304 34.92 20.49 -0.04
CA LYS A 304 36.08 21.34 0.19
C LYS A 304 37.33 20.49 0.02
#